data_AF-A0A954QCS1-F1
#
_entry.id   AF-A0A954QCS1-F1
#
_cell.length_a   1.000
_cell.length_b   1.000
_cell.length_c   1.000
_cell.angle_alpha   90.00
_cell.angle_beta   90.00
_cell.angle_gamma   90.00
#
_symmetry.space_group_name_H-M   'P 1'
#
loop_
_entity.id
_entity.type
_entity.pdbx_description
1 polymer ?
#
loop_
_entity_poly.entity_id
_entity_poly.type
_entity_poly.pdbx_seq_one_letter_code
_entity_poly.pdbx_strand_id
1 'polypeptide(L)'
;MDPDEAAPPIHCARCVTELIPGRGEFYVVEIEAKADPTPPILDPSDLKRDYKSEINALVAELEHLAPQNQRVTIHLCMSCYPAWIEKPAS
;
A
#
# COMPACT_ATOMS: atom_id res chain seq x y z
N MET A 1 15.14 21.25 20.09
CA MET A 1 14.73 19.88 19.78
C MET A 1 14.82 19.13 21.09
N ASP A 2 13.69 18.92 21.73
CA ASP A 2 13.61 18.24 23.02
C ASP A 2 14.03 16.76 22.86
N PRO A 3 14.91 16.25 23.72
CA PRO A 3 15.33 14.85 23.69
C PRO A 3 14.28 13.88 24.27
N ASP A 4 13.14 14.40 24.72
CA ASP A 4 12.12 13.67 25.50
C ASP A 4 10.77 13.54 24.77
N GLU A 5 10.72 13.85 23.48
CA GLU A 5 9.59 13.43 22.64
C GLU A 5 9.75 11.92 22.36
N ALA A 6 9.45 11.11 23.38
CA ALA A 6 9.45 9.66 23.28
C ALA A 6 8.55 9.26 22.10
N ALA A 7 9.15 8.64 21.08
CA ALA A 7 8.42 8.18 19.91
C ALA A 7 7.21 7.33 20.35
N PRO A 8 6.05 7.48 19.70
CA PRO A 8 4.84 6.78 20.11
C PRO A 8 5.09 5.26 20.18
N PRO A 9 4.52 4.57 21.18
CA PRO A 9 4.73 3.14 21.36
C PRO A 9 4.29 2.37 20.11
N ILE A 10 5.20 1.56 19.59
CA ILE A 10 4.94 0.71 18.44
C ILE A 10 4.19 -0.51 18.93
N HIS A 11 3.12 -0.91 18.25
CA HIS A 11 2.35 -2.09 18.60
C HIS A 11 2.37 -3.11 17.46
N CYS A 12 2.37 -4.39 17.81
CA CYS A 12 2.16 -5.46 16.85
C CYS A 12 0.79 -5.29 16.20
N ALA A 13 0.75 -5.22 14.87
CA ALA A 13 -0.48 -5.04 14.11
C ALA A 13 -1.50 -6.18 14.28
N ARG A 14 -1.07 -7.34 14.79
CA ARG A 14 -1.91 -8.54 14.97
C ARG A 14 -2.38 -8.76 16.41
N CYS A 15 -1.45 -8.72 17.38
CA CYS A 15 -1.76 -9.04 18.78
C CYS A 15 -1.74 -7.82 19.71
N VAL A 16 -1.44 -6.63 19.18
CA VAL A 16 -1.42 -5.34 19.92
C VAL A 16 -0.38 -5.33 21.07
N THR A 17 0.54 -6.30 21.11
CA THR A 17 1.66 -6.28 22.04
C THR A 17 2.59 -5.10 21.71
N GLU A 18 3.01 -4.37 22.73
CA GLU A 18 3.98 -3.28 22.60
C GLU A 18 5.34 -3.83 22.12
N LEU A 19 5.98 -3.09 21.22
CA LEU A 19 7.23 -3.42 20.55
C LEU A 19 8.27 -2.35 20.86
N ILE A 20 9.46 -2.78 21.27
CA ILE A 20 10.54 -1.88 21.70
C ILE A 20 11.61 -1.80 20.59
N PRO A 21 11.76 -0.64 19.90
CA PRO A 21 12.82 -0.42 18.92
C PRO A 21 14.23 -0.64 19.49
N GLY A 22 15.16 -1.05 18.62
CA GLY A 22 16.58 -1.21 18.98
C GLY A 22 16.93 -2.53 19.68
N ARG A 23 15.95 -3.36 20.03
CA ARG A 23 16.19 -4.69 20.63
C ARG A 23 16.19 -5.85 19.63
N GLY A 24 15.73 -5.61 18.39
CA GLY A 24 15.62 -6.66 17.36
C GLY A 24 14.46 -7.64 17.59
N GLU A 25 13.43 -7.22 18.33
CA GLU A 25 12.33 -8.09 18.80
C GLU A 25 11.09 -8.08 17.89
N PHE A 26 11.15 -7.45 16.72
CA PHE A 26 10.04 -7.37 15.78
C PHE A 26 10.49 -7.14 14.34
N TYR A 27 9.57 -7.42 13.42
CA TYR A 27 9.71 -7.20 11.99
C TYR A 27 8.98 -5.91 11.57
N VAL A 28 9.61 -5.15 10.69
CA VAL A 28 8.98 -4.05 9.94
C VAL A 28 8.58 -4.61 8.58
N VAL A 29 7.30 -4.54 8.26
CA VAL A 29 6.76 -5.03 6.99
C VAL A 29 6.26 -3.85 6.20
N GLU A 30 6.83 -3.66 5.01
CA GLU A 30 6.40 -2.66 4.04
C GLU A 30 5.55 -3.32 2.97
N ILE A 31 4.31 -2.87 2.85
CA ILE A 31 3.35 -3.37 1.87
C ILE A 31 3.16 -2.30 0.82
N GLU A 32 3.39 -2.67 -0.44
CA GLU A 32 3.18 -1.81 -1.60
C GLU A 32 2.11 -2.42 -2.51
N ALA A 33 0.93 -1.78 -2.57
CA ALA A 33 -0.11 -2.12 -3.52
C ALA A 33 0.06 -1.26 -4.78
N LYS A 34 0.08 -1.90 -5.95
CA LYS A 34 0.14 -1.24 -7.27
C LYS A 34 -1.08 -1.63 -8.07
N ALA A 35 -1.76 -0.65 -8.67
CA ALA A 35 -2.79 -0.92 -9.66
C ALA A 35 -2.15 -1.58 -10.90
N ASP A 36 -2.88 -2.50 -11.54
CA ASP A 36 -2.43 -3.16 -12.76
C ASP A 36 -2.26 -2.11 -13.87
N PRO A 37 -1.03 -1.92 -14.40
CA PRO A 37 -0.78 -0.97 -15.49
C PRO A 37 -1.13 -1.54 -16.87
N THR A 38 -1.65 -2.76 -16.95
CA THR A 38 -1.96 -3.44 -18.22
C THR A 38 -3.00 -2.64 -19.01
N PRO A 39 -2.70 -2.27 -20.27
CA PRO A 39 -3.65 -1.50 -21.07
C PRO A 39 -4.92 -2.32 -21.37
N PRO A 40 -6.07 -1.65 -21.55
CA PRO A 40 -7.30 -2.33 -21.93
C PRO A 40 -7.15 -3.02 -23.29
N ILE A 41 -7.87 -4.14 -23.46
CA ILE A 41 -7.96 -4.84 -24.74
C ILE A 41 -8.86 -4.03 -25.66
N LEU A 42 -8.34 -3.62 -26.83
CA LEU A 42 -9.09 -2.87 -27.84
C LEU A 42 -9.67 -3.83 -28.89
N ASP A 43 -10.91 -3.58 -29.31
CA ASP A 43 -11.56 -4.30 -30.40
C ASP A 43 -11.63 -3.46 -31.71
N PRO A 44 -11.90 -4.07 -32.88
CA PRO A 44 -11.97 -3.34 -34.15
C PRO A 44 -13.11 -2.31 -34.26
N SER A 45 -14.15 -2.43 -33.45
CA SER A 45 -15.24 -1.46 -33.32
C SER A 45 -14.84 -0.23 -32.49
N ASP A 46 -13.84 -0.35 -31.60
CA ASP A 46 -13.26 0.79 -30.89
C ASP A 46 -12.55 1.78 -31.82
N LEU A 47 -12.07 1.33 -32.99
CA LEU A 47 -11.43 2.19 -34.00
C LEU A 47 -12.36 3.23 -34.63
N LYS A 48 -13.69 3.09 -34.46
CA LYS A 48 -14.69 4.04 -34.97
C LYS A 48 -15.03 5.15 -33.96
N ARG A 49 -14.49 5.08 -32.75
CA ARG A 49 -14.74 6.03 -31.67
C ARG A 49 -13.83 7.25 -31.82
N ASP A 50 -14.29 8.41 -31.34
CA ASP A 50 -13.45 9.60 -31.23
C ASP A 50 -12.51 9.47 -30.01
N TYR A 51 -11.50 8.62 -30.18
CA TYR A 51 -10.51 8.29 -29.15
C TYR A 51 -9.83 9.53 -28.56
N LYS A 52 -9.71 10.61 -29.34
CA LYS A 52 -9.02 11.82 -28.89
C LYS A 52 -9.82 12.57 -27.84
N SER A 53 -11.14 12.68 -28.04
CA SER A 53 -12.04 13.29 -27.08
C SER A 53 -12.20 12.42 -25.83
N GLU A 54 -12.28 11.10 -26.00
CA GLU A 54 -12.38 10.16 -24.87
C GLU A 54 -11.10 10.12 -24.01
N ILE A 55 -9.92 10.10 -24.62
CA ILE A 55 -8.64 10.14 -23.88
C ILE A 55 -8.53 11.44 -23.08
N ASN A 56 -8.90 12.58 -23.65
CA ASN A 56 -8.85 13.86 -22.93
C ASN A 56 -9.82 13.88 -21.73
N ALA A 57 -11.00 13.29 -21.87
CA ALA A 57 -11.96 13.17 -20.77
C ALA A 57 -11.43 12.25 -19.66
N LEU A 58 -10.86 11.10 -20.03
CA LEU A 58 -10.24 10.15 -19.10
C LEU A 58 -9.04 10.77 -18.36
N VAL A 59 -8.16 11.49 -19.06
CA VAL A 59 -7.02 12.17 -18.45
C VAL A 59 -7.48 13.22 -17.44
N ALA A 60 -8.50 14.03 -17.79
CA ALA A 60 -9.08 15.01 -16.87
C ALA A 60 -9.72 14.37 -15.63
N GLU A 61 -10.34 13.18 -15.77
CA GLU A 61 -10.89 12.42 -14.65
C GLU A 61 -9.78 11.82 -13.76
N LEU A 62 -8.72 11.30 -14.38
CA LEU A 62 -7.56 10.73 -13.68
C LEU A 62 -6.70 11.79 -12.95
N GLU A 63 -6.63 13.03 -13.44
CA GLU A 63 -5.90 14.13 -12.77
C GLU A 63 -6.43 14.42 -11.35
N HIS A 64 -7.68 14.06 -11.06
CA HIS A 64 -8.30 14.24 -9.75
C HIS A 64 -8.18 13.00 -8.85
N LEU A 65 -7.70 11.88 -9.38
CA LEU A 65 -7.51 10.65 -8.64
C LEU A 65 -6.06 10.58 -8.15
N ALA A 66 -5.87 10.52 -6.83
CA ALA A 66 -4.57 10.24 -6.24
C ALA A 66 -4.03 8.91 -6.81
N PRO A 67 -2.71 8.78 -7.03
CA PRO A 67 -2.13 7.52 -7.49
C PRO A 67 -2.62 6.38 -6.58
N GLN A 68 -3.22 5.33 -7.16
CA GLN A 68 -3.76 4.18 -6.43
C GLN A 68 -2.65 3.30 -5.81
N ASN A 69 -1.44 3.83 -5.66
CA ASN A 69 -0.35 3.18 -4.98
C ASN A 69 -0.49 3.44 -3.49
N GLN A 70 -0.93 2.43 -2.76
CA GLN A 70 -1.02 2.50 -1.30
C GLN A 70 0.22 1.84 -0.71
N ARG A 71 0.98 2.63 0.04
CA ARG A 71 2.08 2.12 0.87
C ARG A 71 1.65 2.10 2.32
N VAL A 72 1.73 0.93 2.95
CA VAL A 72 1.38 0.75 4.35
C VAL A 72 2.55 0.06 5.04
N THR A 73 2.91 0.56 6.22
CA THR A 73 3.92 -0.04 7.09
C THR A 73 3.23 -0.64 8.30
N ILE A 74 3.49 -1.92 8.56
CA ILE A 74 3.02 -2.62 9.77
C ILE A 74 4.21 -3.19 10.55
N HIS A 75 4.02 -3.36 11.86
CA HIS A 75 5.00 -3.95 12.75
C HIS A 75 4.47 -5.28 13.29
N LEU A 76 5.28 -6.34 13.28
CA LEU A 76 4.88 -7.67 13.73
C LEU A 76 5.90 -8.22 14.73
N CYS A 77 5.44 -8.71 15.89
CA CYS A 77 6.30 -9.41 16.82
C CYS A 77 6.83 -10.73 16.22
N MET A 78 7.91 -11.26 16.82
CA MET A 78 8.54 -12.51 16.39
C MET A 78 7.57 -13.70 16.28
N SER A 79 6.55 -13.76 17.13
CA SER A 79 5.57 -14.86 17.13
C SER A 79 4.47 -14.70 16.07
N CYS A 80 4.06 -13.47 15.75
CA CYS A 80 3.01 -13.22 14.75
C CYS A 80 3.53 -13.23 13.31
N TYR A 81 4.81 -12.94 13.10
CA TYR A 81 5.41 -12.86 11.76
C TYR A 81 5.31 -14.17 10.95
N PRO A 82 5.65 -15.37 11.48
CA PRO A 82 5.57 -16.62 10.72
C PRO A 82 4.15 -16.93 10.21
N ALA A 83 3.13 -16.70 11.04
CA ALA A 83 1.75 -16.91 10.63
C ALA A 83 1.25 -15.86 9.62
N TRP A 84 1.86 -14.66 9.59
CA TRP A 84 1.49 -13.61 8.66
C TRP A 84 2.11 -13.85 7.27
N ILE A 85 3.35 -14.33 7.16
CA ILE A 85 3.97 -14.61 5.85
C ILE A 85 3.26 -15.74 5.10
N GLU A 86 2.67 -16.71 5.81
CA GLU A 86 1.86 -17.77 5.21
C GLU A 86 0.49 -17.26 4.71
N LYS A 87 -0.09 -16.27 5.40
CA LYS A 87 -1.41 -15.68 5.10
C LYS A 87 -1.41 -14.17 5.37
N PRO A 88 -0.89 -13.36 4.43
CA PRO A 88 -0.86 -11.92 4.61
C PRO A 88 -2.29 -11.36 4.61
N ALA A 89 -2.56 -10.40 5.50
CA ALA A 89 -3.87 -9.72 5.68
C ALA A 89 -5.04 -10.57 6.25
N SER A 90 -4.75 -11.69 6.93
CA SER A 90 -5.75 -12.50 7.65
C SER A 90 -6.22 -11.91 8.97
#